data_AF-U4R451-F1
#
_entry.id   AF-U4R451-F1
#
_cell.length_a   1.000
_cell.length_b   1.000
_cell.length_c   1.000
_cell.angle_alpha   90.00
_cell.angle_beta   90.00
_cell.angle_gamma   90.00
#
_symmetry.space_group_name_H-M   'P 1'
#
loop_
_entity.id
_entity.type
_entity.pdbx_description
1 polymer ?
#
loop_
_entity_poly.entity_id
_entity_poly.type
_entity_poly.pdbx_seq_one_letter_code
_entity_poly.pdbx_strand_id
1 'polypeptide(L)'
;MKDFIIKYWIQFLFAIVSGGLGVAYKALAKRLHKQSCDQKALKDGTQSLLRSEIIRCYDMYMERGYISIHGLESVLAMYDAYHTLGGNGTVTKLMEELRELPVKTHKTINKNGGILNERY
;
A
#
# COMPACT_ATOMS: atom_id res chain seq x y z
N MET A 1 -0.35 48.97 -44.86
CA MET A 1 0.61 49.21 -43.75
C MET A 1 0.06 48.77 -42.38
N LYS A 2 -1.20 49.04 -42.04
CA LYS A 2 -1.83 48.62 -40.77
C LYS A 2 -1.98 47.09 -40.64
N ASP A 3 -2.24 46.39 -41.76
CA ASP A 3 -2.41 44.93 -41.78
C ASP A 3 -1.15 44.15 -41.40
N PHE A 4 0.02 44.71 -41.70
CA PHE A 4 1.30 44.12 -41.34
C PHE A 4 1.53 44.21 -39.83
N ILE A 5 1.25 45.36 -39.22
CA ILE A 5 1.39 45.56 -37.78
C ILE A 5 0.44 44.63 -37.01
N ILE A 6 -0.82 44.51 -37.46
CA ILE A 6 -1.83 43.66 -36.84
C ILE A 6 -1.44 42.17 -36.92
N LYS A 7 -0.97 41.70 -38.08
CA LYS A 7 -0.60 40.29 -38.30
C LYS A 7 0.59 39.86 -37.42
N TYR A 8 1.63 40.68 -37.33
CA TYR A 8 2.83 40.35 -36.53
C TYR A 8 2.58 40.46 -35.02
N TRP A 9 1.75 41.41 -34.58
CA TRP A 9 1.35 41.50 -33.17
C TRP A 9 0.53 40.30 -32.70
N ILE A 10 -0.39 39.80 -33.55
CA ILE A 10 -1.15 38.58 -33.26
C ILE A 10 -0.22 37.36 -33.13
N GLN A 11 0.77 37.23 -34.02
CA GLN A 11 1.70 36.09 -33.99
C GLN A 11 2.55 36.08 -32.71
N PHE A 12 2.98 37.25 -32.25
CA PHE A 12 3.73 37.39 -31.00
C PHE A 12 2.86 37.05 -29.78
N LEU A 13 1.58 37.43 -29.79
CA LEU A 13 0.63 37.08 -28.75
C LEU A 13 0.40 35.56 -28.67
N PHE A 14 0.21 34.89 -29.81
CA PHE A 14 0.11 33.43 -29.84
C PHE A 14 1.38 32.73 -29.36
N ALA A 15 2.56 33.27 -29.67
CA ALA A 15 3.84 32.73 -29.18
C ALA A 15 4.00 32.87 -27.66
N ILE A 16 3.58 34.01 -27.09
CA ILE A 16 3.58 34.23 -25.64
C ILE A 16 2.58 33.29 -24.96
N VAL A 17 1.38 33.14 -25.52
CA VAL A 17 0.35 32.25 -24.97
C VAL A 17 0.79 30.79 -25.04
N SER A 18 1.33 30.33 -26.16
CA SER A 18 1.82 28.95 -26.31
C SER A 18 3.05 28.67 -25.43
N GLY A 19 3.97 29.64 -25.30
CA GLY A 19 5.09 29.57 -24.38
C GLY A 19 4.65 29.51 -22.91
N GLY A 20 3.70 30.37 -22.53
CA GLY A 20 3.12 30.39 -21.18
C GLY A 20 2.41 29.09 -20.82
N LEU A 21 1.62 28.54 -21.74
CA LEU A 21 0.97 27.23 -21.61
C LEU A 21 2.00 26.11 -21.44
N GLY A 22 3.10 26.12 -22.21
CA GLY A 22 4.17 25.13 -22.09
C GLY A 22 4.86 25.15 -20.72
N VAL A 23 5.16 26.35 -20.20
CA VAL A 23 5.75 26.51 -18.86
C VAL A 23 4.78 26.06 -17.77
N ALA A 24 3.51 26.44 -17.87
CA ALA A 24 2.47 26.02 -16.94
C ALA A 24 2.29 24.49 -16.94
N TYR A 25 2.23 23.87 -18.11
CA TYR A 25 2.12 22.41 -18.25
C TYR A 25 3.33 21.70 -17.65
N LYS A 26 4.55 22.17 -17.94
CA LYS A 26 5.79 21.59 -17.39
C LYS A 26 5.85 21.72 -15.87
N ALA A 27 5.42 22.86 -15.31
CA ALA A 27 5.34 23.05 -13.86
C ALA A 27 4.34 22.08 -13.21
N LEU A 28 3.20 21.86 -13.84
CA LEU A 28 2.18 20.92 -13.36
C LEU A 28 2.68 19.47 -13.44
N ALA A 29 3.24 19.07 -14.58
CA ALA A 29 3.82 17.75 -14.79
C ALA A 29 4.95 17.46 -13.79
N LYS A 30 5.81 18.44 -13.50
CA LYS A 30 6.90 18.30 -12.52
C LYS A 30 6.36 18.08 -11.10
N ARG A 31 5.26 18.75 -10.72
CA ARG A 31 4.61 18.55 -9.41
C ARG A 31 4.00 17.16 -9.30
N LEU A 32 3.28 16.71 -10.34
CA LEU A 32 2.70 15.36 -10.40
C LEU A 32 3.78 14.29 -10.35
N HIS A 33 4.87 14.48 -11.11
CA HIS A 33 5.95 13.51 -11.13
C HIS A 33 6.64 13.40 -9.76
N LYS A 34 6.90 14.54 -9.09
CA LYS A 34 7.45 14.53 -7.73
C LYS A 34 6.54 13.78 -6.75
N GLN A 35 5.23 14.07 -6.77
CA GLN A 35 4.27 13.36 -5.92
C GLN A 35 4.21 11.85 -6.22
N SER A 36 4.33 11.46 -7.49
CA SER A 36 4.36 10.05 -7.87
C SER A 36 5.59 9.31 -7.36
N CYS A 37 6.76 9.96 -7.38
CA CYS A 37 8.01 9.38 -6.86
C CYS A 37 7.94 9.21 -5.35
N ASP A 38 7.47 10.23 -4.63
CA ASP A 38 7.33 10.18 -3.17
C ASP A 38 6.32 9.09 -2.76
N GLN A 39 5.18 9.00 -3.45
CA GLN A 39 4.20 7.92 -3.22
C GLN A 39 4.76 6.54 -3.54
N LYS A 40 5.58 6.41 -4.60
CA LYS A 40 6.22 5.14 -4.93
C LYS A 40 7.21 4.72 -3.85
N ALA A 41 8.08 5.63 -3.42
CA ALA A 41 9.04 5.35 -2.34
C ALA A 41 8.33 4.96 -1.03
N LEU A 42 7.21 5.61 -0.71
CA LEU A 42 6.39 5.24 0.45
C LEU A 42 5.79 3.84 0.29
N LYS A 43 5.20 3.53 -0.87
CA LYS A 43 4.66 2.19 -1.16
C LYS A 43 5.73 1.10 -1.04
N ASP A 44 6.90 1.32 -1.65
CA ASP A 44 8.02 0.37 -1.62
C ASP A 44 8.54 0.17 -0.18
N GLY A 45 8.61 1.25 0.60
CA GLY A 45 8.98 1.20 2.02
C GLY A 45 7.95 0.44 2.88
N THR A 46 6.66 0.76 2.74
CA THR A 46 5.57 0.05 3.44
C THR A 46 5.52 -1.42 3.05
N GLN A 47 5.68 -1.74 1.77
CA GLN A 47 5.75 -3.12 1.29
C GLN A 47 6.93 -3.88 1.93
N SER A 48 8.10 -3.25 2.02
CA SER A 48 9.28 -3.86 2.64
C SER A 48 9.08 -4.11 4.13
N LEU A 49 8.47 -3.14 4.84
CA LEU A 49 8.16 -3.27 6.27
C LEU A 49 7.16 -4.40 6.55
N LEU A 50 6.07 -4.45 5.78
CA LEU A 50 5.06 -5.51 5.91
C LEU A 50 5.68 -6.88 5.64
N ARG A 51 6.53 -6.99 4.62
CA ARG A 51 7.25 -8.24 4.32
C ARG A 51 8.09 -8.68 5.53
N SER A 52 8.90 -7.79 6.08
CA SER A 52 9.76 -8.09 7.24
C SER A 52 8.93 -8.51 8.45
N GLU A 53 7.80 -7.84 8.70
CA GLU A 53 6.93 -8.17 9.82
C GLU A 53 6.23 -9.51 9.64
N ILE A 54 5.76 -9.86 8.44
CA ILE A 54 5.16 -11.17 8.17
C ILE A 54 6.20 -12.28 8.39
N ILE A 55 7.44 -12.10 7.93
CA ILE A 55 8.53 -13.07 8.16
C ILE A 55 8.78 -13.24 9.67
N ARG A 56 8.85 -12.13 10.42
CA ARG A 56 9.04 -12.18 11.87
C ARG A 56 7.91 -12.93 12.58
N CYS A 57 6.66 -12.68 12.19
CA CYS A 57 5.51 -13.40 12.71
C CYS A 57 5.57 -14.89 12.36
N TYR A 58 5.90 -15.22 11.12
CA TYR A 58 6.09 -16.59 10.66
C TYR A 58 7.13 -17.32 11.53
N ASP A 59 8.34 -16.77 11.68
CA ASP A 59 9.40 -17.38 12.49
C ASP A 59 8.91 -17.61 13.93
N MET A 60 8.29 -16.60 14.54
CA MET A 60 7.76 -16.69 15.91
C MET A 60 6.67 -17.77 16.07
N TYR A 61 5.75 -17.90 15.11
CA TYR A 61 4.66 -18.88 15.20
C TYR A 61 5.12 -20.30 14.82
N MET A 62 6.06 -20.43 13.90
CA MET A 62 6.69 -21.70 13.56
C MET A 62 7.51 -22.25 14.72
N GLU A 63 8.28 -21.40 15.42
CA GLU A 63 8.99 -21.80 16.65
C GLU A 63 8.03 -22.24 17.76
N ARG A 64 6.86 -21.62 17.86
CA ARG A 64 5.83 -21.98 18.85
C ARG A 64 5.05 -23.24 18.47
N GLY A 65 4.96 -23.56 17.18
CA GLY A 65 4.18 -24.68 16.65
C GLY A 65 2.66 -24.50 16.75
N TYR A 66 2.17 -23.32 17.11
CA TYR A 66 0.74 -22.98 17.14
C TYR A 66 0.52 -21.48 16.94
N ILE A 67 -0.64 -21.11 16.41
CA ILE A 67 -1.05 -19.72 16.22
C ILE A 67 -2.39 -19.44 16.92
N SER A 68 -2.57 -18.25 17.48
CA SER A 68 -3.88 -17.83 18.02
C SER A 68 -4.76 -17.30 16.89
N ILE A 69 -6.10 -17.32 17.06
CA ILE A 69 -7.04 -16.76 16.07
C ILE A 69 -6.66 -15.32 15.71
N HIS A 70 -6.45 -14.47 16.72
CA HIS A 70 -6.06 -13.07 16.52
C HIS A 70 -4.68 -12.91 15.86
N GLY A 71 -3.75 -13.84 16.14
CA GLY A 71 -2.45 -13.85 15.47
C GLY A 71 -2.59 -14.12 13.98
N LEU A 72 -3.43 -15.10 13.63
CA LEU A 72 -3.71 -15.45 12.24
C LEU A 72 -4.41 -14.32 11.50
N GLU A 73 -5.44 -13.70 12.10
CA GLU A 73 -6.14 -12.54 11.55
C GLU A 73 -5.20 -11.35 11.31
N SER A 74 -4.30 -11.07 12.26
CA SER A 74 -3.31 -10.00 12.14
C SER A 74 -2.36 -10.24 10.97
N VAL A 75 -1.81 -11.46 10.85
CA VAL A 75 -0.90 -11.80 9.75
C VAL A 75 -1.62 -11.81 8.41
N LEU A 76 -2.87 -12.27 8.35
CA LEU A 76 -3.70 -12.19 7.15
C LEU A 76 -3.94 -10.74 6.71
N ALA A 77 -4.29 -9.85 7.62
CA ALA A 77 -4.49 -8.44 7.30
C ALA A 77 -3.20 -7.79 6.77
N MET A 78 -2.04 -8.12 7.35
CA MET A 78 -0.74 -7.68 6.84
C MET A 78 -0.45 -8.26 5.45
N TYR A 79 -0.76 -9.53 5.22
CA TYR A 79 -0.60 -10.19 3.93
C TYR A 79 -1.47 -9.55 2.84
N ASP A 80 -2.74 -9.28 3.11
CA ASP A 80 -3.65 -8.66 2.14
C ASP A 80 -3.18 -7.25 1.73
N ALA A 81 -2.73 -6.46 2.72
CA ALA A 81 -2.14 -5.15 2.47
C ALA A 81 -0.85 -5.27 1.64
N TYR A 82 0.02 -6.23 1.97
CA TYR A 82 1.25 -6.50 1.23
C TYR A 82 0.98 -6.94 -0.22
N HIS A 83 0.01 -7.83 -0.43
CA HIS A 83 -0.36 -8.35 -1.74
C HIS A 83 -0.90 -7.23 -2.63
N THR A 84 -1.75 -6.36 -2.07
CA THR A 84 -2.30 -5.18 -2.77
C THR A 84 -1.21 -4.21 -3.24
N LEU A 85 -0.09 -4.13 -2.52
CA LEU A 85 1.07 -3.29 -2.89
C LEU A 85 1.99 -3.92 -3.95
N GLY A 86 1.63 -5.09 -4.52
CA GLY A 86 2.44 -5.79 -5.52
C GLY A 86 3.39 -6.82 -4.90
N GLY A 87 2.94 -7.51 -3.85
CA GLY A 87 3.70 -8.53 -3.13
C GLY A 87 4.23 -9.66 -4.03
N ASN A 88 5.36 -10.26 -3.64
CA ASN A 88 5.93 -11.41 -4.35
C ASN A 88 5.39 -12.74 -3.80
N GLY A 89 5.51 -13.80 -4.60
CA GLY A 89 4.99 -15.13 -4.25
C GLY A 89 5.67 -15.81 -3.06
N THR A 90 6.80 -15.30 -2.55
CA THR A 90 7.49 -15.90 -1.40
C THR A 90 6.68 -15.75 -0.12
N VAL A 91 6.11 -14.57 0.14
CA VAL A 91 5.31 -14.32 1.35
C VAL A 91 4.01 -15.12 1.32
N THR A 92 3.45 -15.35 0.12
CA THR A 92 2.28 -16.21 -0.07
C THR A 92 2.52 -17.61 0.45
N LYS A 93 3.68 -18.21 0.17
CA LYS A 93 4.04 -19.54 0.68
C LYS A 93 4.13 -19.57 2.21
N LEU A 94 4.76 -18.54 2.80
CA LEU A 94 4.82 -18.42 4.27
C LEU A 94 3.42 -18.35 4.88
N MET A 95 2.49 -17.63 4.24
CA MET A 95 1.11 -17.53 4.68
C MET A 95 0.35 -18.86 4.55
N GLU A 96 0.59 -19.63 3.48
CA GLU A 96 0.02 -20.98 3.30
C GLU A 96 0.48 -21.92 4.41
N GLU A 97 1.78 -21.98 4.68
CA GLU A 97 2.35 -22.78 5.78
C GLU A 97 1.83 -22.34 7.15
N LEU A 98 1.69 -21.03 7.38
CA LEU A 98 1.10 -20.48 8.61
C LEU A 98 -0.36 -20.91 8.83
N ARG A 99 -1.13 -21.13 7.75
CA ARG A 99 -2.53 -21.59 7.84
C ARG A 99 -2.63 -23.06 8.20
N GLU A 100 -1.58 -23.84 7.98
CA GLU A 100 -1.53 -25.26 8.36
C GLU A 100 -1.22 -25.46 9.84
N LEU A 101 -0.71 -24.43 10.53
CA LEU A 101 -0.45 -24.49 11.96
C LEU A 101 -1.74 -24.67 12.78
N PRO A 102 -1.69 -25.45 13.88
CA PRO A 102 -2.84 -25.65 14.74
C PRO A 102 -3.28 -24.32 15.38
N VAL A 103 -4.55 -23.96 15.17
CA VAL A 103 -5.12 -22.73 15.70
C VAL A 103 -5.58 -22.93 17.13
N LYS A 104 -4.88 -22.29 18.08
CA LYS A 104 -5.27 -22.26 19.49
C LYS A 104 -6.35 -21.21 19.69
N THR A 105 -7.60 -21.65 19.70
CA THR A 105 -8.70 -20.83 20.21
C THR A 105 -8.49 -20.64 21.70
N HIS A 106 -8.53 -19.40 22.21
CA HIS A 106 -8.74 -19.16 23.63
C HIS A 106 -10.18 -19.58 23.94
N LYS A 107 -10.44 -20.89 23.99
CA LYS A 107 -11.56 -21.37 24.79
C LYS A 107 -11.19 -20.96 26.20
N THR A 108 -11.84 -19.91 26.72
CA THR A 108 -12.11 -19.82 28.15
C THR A 108 -12.83 -21.12 28.49
N ILE A 109 -12.07 -22.17 28.83
CA ILE A 109 -12.64 -23.33 29.49
C ILE A 109 -12.99 -22.82 30.88
N ASN A 110 -14.19 -22.28 31.02
CA ASN A 110 -14.84 -22.24 32.31
C ASN A 110 -15.00 -23.71 32.72
N LYS A 111 -14.39 -24.09 33.85
CA LYS A 111 -14.51 -25.45 34.42
C LYS A 111 -15.96 -25.87 34.73
N ASN A 112 -16.94 -24.98 34.55
CA ASN A 112 -18.35 -25.21 34.90
C ASN A 112 -19.36 -25.05 33.74
N GLY A 113 -18.96 -25.15 32.46
CA GLY A 113 -19.92 -25.36 31.37
C GLY A 113 -20.96 -24.25 31.11
N GLY A 114 -20.67 -22.99 31.48
CA GLY A 114 -21.54 -21.84 31.19
C GLY A 114 -21.05 -21.03 30.00
N ILE A 115 -21.90 -20.81 28.99
CA ILE A 115 -21.66 -19.91 27.86
C ILE A 115 -21.80 -18.47 28.36
N LEU A 116 -20.71 -17.70 28.37
CA LEU A 116 -20.78 -16.25 28.55
C LEU A 116 -21.09 -15.60 27.21
N ASN A 117 -22.30 -15.06 27.12
CA ASN A 117 -22.70 -14.10 26.09
C ASN A 117 -21.84 -12.85 26.24
N GLU A 118 -20.81 -12.70 25.40
CA GLU A 118 -20.26 -11.38 25.13
C GLU A 118 -21.21 -10.68 24.16
N ARG A 119 -22.03 -9.80 24.74
CA ARG A 119 -22.80 -8.83 23.98
C ARG A 119 -21.85 -7.99 23.13
N TYR A 120 -22.11 -7.98 21.84
CA TYR A 120 -22.16 -6.75 21.07
C TYR A 120 -23.58 -6.59 20.57
#